data_AF-A0A1V5H2B0-F1
#
_entry.id   AF-A0A1V5H2B0-F1
#
_cell.length_a   1.000
_cell.length_b   1.000
_cell.length_c   1.000
_cell.angle_alpha   90.00
_cell.angle_beta   90.00
_cell.angle_gamma   90.00
#
_symmetry.space_group_name_H-M   'P 1'
#
loop_
_entity.id
_entity.type
_entity.pdbx_description
1 polymer ?
#
loop_
_entity_poly.entity_id
_entity_poly.type
_entity_poly.pdbx_seq_one_letter_code
_entity_poly.pdbx_strand_id
1 'polypeptide(L)'
;MPISIDTRKSRVAEAAIDAGACIVNDISALSHDRSMIDIIRQTGAGVTLMHMRGTPETMQRDTAYSDIVGDIYAYLDEKIEQCLEAGIDPRSILADPGIGFGKDLQGNLQLIRHIGEFASLGVPVVLGHSRKAFVGTVLNTPVNERQEGTDAVSAWATIRGVHVLRVHDVRRTVRVRNMILAIQRSA
;
A
#
# COMPACT_ATOMS: atom_id res chain seq x y z
N MET A 1 14.13 14.84 3.30
CA MET A 1 13.29 13.64 3.49
C MET A 1 12.34 13.57 2.31
N PRO A 2 12.18 12.42 1.64
CA PRO A 2 11.21 12.30 0.55
C PRO A 2 9.79 12.58 1.07
N ILE A 3 8.98 13.26 0.27
CA ILE A 3 7.61 13.65 0.62
C ILE A 3 6.65 12.93 -0.32
N SER A 4 5.67 12.24 0.25
CA SER A 4 4.56 11.64 -0.49
C SER A 4 3.28 12.42 -0.23
N ILE A 5 2.53 12.74 -1.29
CA ILE A 5 1.21 13.39 -1.23
C ILE A 5 0.10 12.33 -1.39
N ASP A 6 -0.86 12.31 -0.46
CA ASP A 6 -2.03 11.42 -0.51
C ASP A 6 -3.18 12.13 -1.26
N THR A 7 -3.35 11.81 -2.54
CA THR A 7 -4.35 12.47 -3.38
C THR A 7 -4.74 11.60 -4.57
N ARG A 8 -5.99 11.75 -4.99
CA ARG A 8 -6.55 11.18 -6.23
C ARG A 8 -6.73 12.23 -7.34
N LYS A 9 -6.41 13.50 -7.06
CA LYS A 9 -6.69 14.64 -7.93
C LYS A 9 -5.39 15.11 -8.58
N SER A 10 -5.33 15.07 -9.90
CA SER A 10 -4.18 15.48 -10.72
C SER A 10 -3.65 16.85 -10.31
N ARG A 11 -4.53 17.86 -10.24
CA ARG A 11 -4.18 19.25 -9.89
C ARG A 11 -3.53 19.40 -8.51
N VAL A 12 -3.93 18.55 -7.55
CA VAL A 12 -3.34 18.55 -6.20
C VAL A 12 -1.98 17.87 -6.23
N ALA A 13 -1.83 16.79 -6.99
CA ALA A 13 -0.55 16.12 -7.17
C ALA A 13 0.47 17.03 -7.87
N GLU A 14 0.08 17.70 -8.95
CA GLU A 14 0.91 18.66 -9.68
C GLU A 14 1.43 19.77 -8.76
N ALA A 15 0.52 20.46 -8.06
CA ALA A 15 0.90 21.51 -7.12
C ALA A 15 1.80 21.00 -5.98
N ALA A 16 1.60 19.77 -5.51
CA ALA A 16 2.44 19.17 -4.48
C ALA A 16 3.83 18.80 -5.02
N ILE A 17 3.90 18.29 -6.26
CA ILE A 17 5.16 17.96 -6.94
C ILE A 17 5.98 19.24 -7.19
N ASP A 18 5.33 20.31 -7.66
CA ASP A 18 5.96 21.62 -7.81
C ASP A 18 6.51 22.17 -6.48
N ALA A 19 5.84 21.84 -5.37
CA ALA A 19 6.29 22.18 -4.02
C ALA A 19 7.35 21.22 -3.44
N GLY A 20 7.76 20.18 -4.18
CA GLY A 20 8.82 19.25 -3.81
C GLY A 20 8.37 17.86 -3.33
N ALA A 21 7.09 17.50 -3.46
CA ALA A 21 6.66 16.12 -3.31
C ALA A 21 7.24 15.25 -4.43
N CYS A 22 7.68 14.03 -4.08
CA CYS A 22 8.33 13.13 -5.03
C CYS A 22 7.57 11.82 -5.25
N ILE A 23 6.48 11.59 -4.50
CA ILE A 23 5.62 10.41 -4.63
C ILE A 23 4.15 10.83 -4.50
N VAL A 24 3.28 10.33 -5.37
CA VAL A 24 1.82 10.41 -5.24
C VAL A 24 1.29 9.07 -4.70
N ASN A 25 0.61 9.10 -3.56
CA ASN A 25 -0.15 7.96 -3.05
C ASN A 25 -1.60 8.08 -3.55
N ASP A 26 -1.94 7.36 -4.63
CA ASP A 26 -3.28 7.40 -5.21
C ASP A 26 -4.05 6.12 -4.86
N ILE A 27 -4.94 6.24 -3.88
CA ILE A 27 -5.78 5.12 -3.41
C ILE A 27 -6.78 4.59 -4.46
N SER A 28 -6.90 5.26 -5.61
CA SER A 28 -7.74 4.83 -6.75
C SER A 28 -6.95 4.19 -7.88
N ALA A 29 -5.62 4.02 -7.72
CA ALA A 29 -4.73 3.51 -8.74
C ALA A 29 -4.97 4.22 -10.09
N LEU A 30 -4.91 5.56 -10.10
CA LEU A 30 -5.06 6.41 -11.29
C LEU A 30 -6.44 6.36 -11.97
N SER A 31 -7.41 5.67 -11.37
CA SER A 31 -8.73 5.48 -11.97
C SER A 31 -9.68 6.65 -11.71
N HIS A 32 -9.42 7.49 -10.70
CA HIS A 32 -10.28 8.65 -10.39
C HIS A 32 -10.05 9.83 -11.33
N ASP A 33 -8.80 10.12 -11.68
CA ASP A 33 -8.42 11.28 -12.50
C ASP A 33 -7.32 10.86 -13.49
N ARG A 34 -7.71 10.62 -14.75
CA ARG A 34 -6.81 10.09 -15.78
C ARG A 34 -5.65 11.05 -16.12
N SER A 35 -5.80 12.36 -15.86
CA SER A 35 -4.71 13.32 -16.06
C SER A 35 -3.52 13.08 -15.12
N MET A 36 -3.72 12.30 -14.05
CA MET A 36 -2.63 11.89 -13.16
C MET A 36 -1.54 11.09 -13.89
N ILE A 37 -1.91 10.27 -14.89
CA ILE A 37 -0.96 9.47 -15.67
C ILE A 37 0.07 10.38 -16.36
N ASP A 38 -0.40 11.43 -17.03
CA ASP A 38 0.49 12.37 -17.73
C ASP A 38 1.38 13.15 -16.76
N ILE A 39 0.86 13.56 -15.61
CA ILE A 39 1.66 14.24 -14.57
C ILE A 39 2.79 13.33 -14.10
N ILE A 40 2.49 12.08 -13.73
CA ILE A 40 3.49 11.12 -13.27
C ILE A 40 4.53 10.88 -14.36
N ARG A 41 4.10 10.66 -15.60
CA ARG A 41 4.99 10.43 -16.75
C ARG A 41 5.92 11.61 -17.03
N GLN A 42 5.40 12.84 -16.98
CA GLN A 42 6.17 14.05 -17.30
C GLN A 42 7.13 14.44 -16.18
N THR A 43 6.71 14.29 -14.93
CA THR A 43 7.49 14.70 -13.75
C THR A 43 8.47 13.62 -13.29
N GLY A 44 8.22 12.35 -13.61
CA GLY A 44 8.96 11.20 -13.10
C GLY A 44 8.70 10.90 -11.62
N ALA A 45 7.72 11.56 -10.98
CA ALA A 45 7.35 11.31 -9.60
C ALA A 45 6.95 9.83 -9.40
N GLY A 46 7.19 9.29 -8.20
CA GLY A 46 6.69 7.97 -7.85
C GLY A 46 5.15 7.96 -7.75
N VAL A 47 4.53 6.81 -7.96
CA VAL A 47 3.10 6.59 -7.79
C VAL A 47 2.85 5.27 -7.06
N THR A 48 2.04 5.31 -6.00
CA THR A 48 1.53 4.10 -5.35
C THR A 48 0.14 3.79 -5.88
N LEU A 49 0.01 2.63 -6.53
CA LEU A 49 -1.24 2.07 -7.03
C LEU A 49 -1.85 1.18 -5.95
N MET A 50 -2.99 1.59 -5.39
CA MET A 50 -3.65 0.81 -4.34
C MET A 50 -4.90 0.12 -4.86
N HIS A 51 -5.09 -1.14 -4.48
CA HIS A 51 -6.38 -1.80 -4.67
C HIS A 51 -7.41 -1.30 -3.63
N MET A 52 -8.55 -0.84 -4.12
CA MET A 52 -9.77 -0.60 -3.33
C MET A 52 -11.00 -1.03 -4.13
N ARG A 53 -11.87 -1.86 -3.54
CA ARG A 53 -13.17 -2.15 -4.12
C ARG A 53 -14.15 -1.03 -3.76
N GLY A 54 -14.86 -0.50 -4.76
CA GLY A 54 -15.75 0.64 -4.58
C GLY A 54 -15.01 1.94 -4.29
N THR A 55 -15.58 2.76 -3.41
CA THR A 55 -15.02 4.05 -2.98
C THR A 55 -14.88 4.07 -1.45
N PRO A 56 -14.16 5.03 -0.84
CA PRO A 56 -14.06 5.10 0.63
C PRO A 56 -15.43 5.07 1.34
N GLU A 57 -16.46 5.61 0.70
CA GLU A 57 -17.83 5.69 1.20
C GLU A 57 -18.64 4.39 1.02
N THR A 58 -18.20 3.50 0.12
CA THR A 58 -18.95 2.29 -0.28
C THR A 58 -18.19 0.99 -0.10
N MET A 59 -16.87 1.04 0.12
CA MET A 59 -15.98 -0.12 0.07
C MET A 59 -16.35 -1.21 1.08
N GLN A 60 -16.95 -0.85 2.22
CA GLN A 60 -17.33 -1.83 3.25
C GLN A 60 -18.73 -2.43 3.05
N ARG A 61 -19.44 -2.10 1.97
CA ARG A 61 -20.78 -2.64 1.68
C ARG A 61 -20.73 -4.04 1.07
N ASP A 62 -19.71 -4.32 0.28
CA ASP A 62 -19.45 -5.63 -0.32
C ASP A 62 -17.95 -5.93 -0.29
N THR A 63 -17.58 -6.85 0.59
CA THR A 63 -16.20 -7.27 0.82
C THR A 63 -15.97 -8.73 0.43
N ALA A 64 -16.89 -9.34 -0.34
CA ALA A 64 -16.82 -10.77 -0.65
C ALA A 64 -15.85 -11.04 -1.81
N TYR A 65 -14.86 -11.89 -1.60
CA TYR A 65 -13.93 -12.33 -2.64
C TYR A 65 -13.96 -13.85 -2.72
N SER A 66 -13.86 -14.38 -3.95
CA SER A 66 -13.69 -15.82 -4.17
C SER A 66 -12.22 -16.21 -3.97
N ASP A 67 -11.30 -15.41 -4.53
CA ASP A 67 -9.86 -15.50 -4.31
C ASP A 67 -9.30 -14.09 -4.11
N ILE A 68 -9.26 -13.63 -2.86
CA ILE A 68 -8.83 -12.25 -2.56
C ILE A 68 -7.38 -11.97 -2.96
N VAL A 69 -6.51 -12.98 -2.92
CA VAL A 69 -5.09 -12.78 -3.24
C VAL A 69 -4.94 -12.69 -4.76
N GLY A 70 -5.52 -13.64 -5.49
CA GLY A 70 -5.50 -13.67 -6.96
C GLY A 70 -6.21 -12.46 -7.58
N ASP A 71 -7.41 -12.10 -7.08
CA ASP A 71 -8.18 -10.96 -7.60
C ASP A 71 -7.42 -9.64 -7.45
N ILE A 72 -6.77 -9.43 -6.30
CA ILE A 72 -6.02 -8.19 -6.02
C ILE A 72 -4.69 -8.17 -6.76
N TYR A 73 -4.02 -9.33 -6.89
CA TYR A 73 -2.84 -9.45 -7.72
C TYR A 73 -3.14 -9.06 -9.16
N ALA A 74 -4.15 -9.69 -9.78
CA ALA A 74 -4.53 -9.43 -11.16
C ALA A 74 -4.92 -7.96 -11.39
N TYR A 75 -5.66 -7.36 -10.45
CA TYR A 75 -5.99 -5.93 -10.51
C TYR A 75 -4.74 -5.04 -10.50
N LEU A 76 -3.79 -5.30 -9.61
CA LEU A 76 -2.57 -4.49 -9.51
C LEU A 76 -1.67 -4.68 -10.73
N ASP A 77 -1.57 -5.92 -11.24
CA ASP A 77 -0.83 -6.26 -12.45
C ASP A 77 -1.37 -5.48 -13.66
N GLU A 78 -2.69 -5.50 -13.88
CA GLU A 78 -3.36 -4.72 -14.93
C GLU A 78 -3.08 -3.21 -14.80
N LYS A 79 -3.08 -2.69 -13.57
CA LYS A 79 -2.79 -1.26 -13.32
C LYS A 79 -1.34 -0.89 -13.58
N ILE A 80 -0.41 -1.79 -13.26
CA ILE A 80 1.00 -1.62 -13.57
C ILE A 80 1.18 -1.63 -15.09
N GLU A 81 0.61 -2.60 -15.80
CA GLU A 81 0.65 -2.67 -17.27
C GLU A 81 0.12 -1.40 -17.92
N GLN A 82 -1.02 -0.87 -17.46
CA GLN A 82 -1.57 0.41 -17.95
C GLN A 82 -0.59 1.59 -17.76
N CYS A 83 0.16 1.62 -16.66
CA CYS A 83 1.19 2.64 -16.43
C CYS A 83 2.38 2.48 -17.38
N LEU A 84 2.82 1.24 -17.60
CA LEU A 84 3.93 0.92 -18.49
C LEU A 84 3.59 1.27 -19.95
N GLU A 85 2.39 0.92 -20.41
CA GLU A 85 1.89 1.26 -21.75
C GLU A 85 1.77 2.78 -21.95
N ALA A 86 1.43 3.52 -20.89
CA ALA A 86 1.44 4.97 -20.90
C ALA A 86 2.84 5.58 -20.88
N GLY A 87 3.90 4.78 -20.74
CA GLY A 87 5.30 5.23 -20.73
C GLY A 87 5.77 5.77 -19.38
N ILE A 88 5.12 5.40 -18.27
CA ILE A 88 5.64 5.66 -16.93
C ILE A 88 6.84 4.75 -16.67
N ASP A 89 7.92 5.31 -16.12
CA ASP A 89 9.11 4.53 -15.73
C ASP A 89 8.72 3.46 -14.70
N PRO A 90 9.03 2.17 -14.92
CA PRO A 90 8.75 1.12 -13.94
C PRO A 90 9.26 1.41 -12.53
N ARG A 91 10.37 2.16 -12.40
CA ARG A 91 10.97 2.54 -11.11
C ARG A 91 10.14 3.56 -10.35
N SER A 92 9.20 4.22 -11.02
CA SER A 92 8.26 5.15 -10.42
C SER A 92 7.00 4.45 -9.88
N ILE A 93 6.81 3.15 -10.09
CA ILE A 93 5.57 2.46 -9.72
C ILE A 93 5.76 1.69 -8.41
N LEU A 94 4.78 1.77 -7.51
CA LEU A 94 4.65 0.95 -6.31
C LEU A 94 3.25 0.35 -6.24
N ALA A 95 3.11 -0.81 -5.61
CA ALA A 95 1.82 -1.49 -5.45
C ALA A 95 1.42 -1.60 -3.97
N ASP A 96 0.16 -1.30 -3.64
CA ASP A 96 -0.43 -1.48 -2.30
C ASP A 96 -1.70 -2.37 -2.39
N PRO A 97 -1.71 -3.56 -1.79
CA PRO A 97 -2.89 -4.44 -1.77
C PRO A 97 -4.11 -3.85 -1.04
N GLY A 98 -3.94 -2.74 -0.32
CA GLY A 98 -5.03 -1.93 0.24
C GLY A 98 -5.70 -2.60 1.43
N ILE A 99 -4.92 -3.02 2.44
CA ILE A 99 -5.46 -3.59 3.69
C ILE A 99 -6.55 -2.67 4.27
N GLY A 100 -7.69 -3.19 4.67
CA GLY A 100 -8.81 -2.43 5.23
C GLY A 100 -9.61 -1.61 4.22
N PHE A 101 -9.26 -1.65 2.93
CA PHE A 101 -10.01 -1.01 1.85
C PHE A 101 -10.85 -2.04 1.09
N GLY A 102 -12.11 -2.15 1.49
CA GLY A 102 -13.10 -3.06 0.92
C GLY A 102 -12.82 -4.53 1.17
N LYS A 103 -12.39 -4.85 2.39
CA LYS A 103 -11.96 -6.19 2.82
C LYS A 103 -12.47 -6.44 4.22
N ASP A 104 -13.05 -7.61 4.44
CA ASP A 104 -13.44 -8.05 5.77
C ASP A 104 -12.22 -8.50 6.60
N LEU A 105 -12.46 -8.99 7.81
CA LEU A 105 -11.39 -9.46 8.69
C LEU A 105 -10.57 -10.58 8.04
N GLN A 106 -11.23 -11.60 7.50
CA GLN A 106 -10.56 -12.78 6.95
C GLN A 106 -9.74 -12.42 5.71
N GLY A 107 -10.30 -11.62 4.80
CA GLY A 107 -9.60 -11.13 3.63
C GLY A 107 -8.35 -10.32 3.98
N ASN A 108 -8.42 -9.45 4.99
CA ASN A 108 -7.24 -8.72 5.46
C ASN A 108 -6.14 -9.65 6.00
N LEU A 109 -6.50 -10.66 6.77
CA LEU A 109 -5.55 -11.64 7.30
C LEU A 109 -4.95 -12.52 6.20
N GLN A 110 -5.75 -12.94 5.21
CA GLN A 110 -5.27 -13.69 4.05
C GLN A 110 -4.25 -12.86 3.25
N LEU A 111 -4.54 -11.59 2.96
CA LEU A 111 -3.59 -10.72 2.25
C LEU A 111 -2.29 -10.51 3.02
N ILE A 112 -2.36 -10.31 4.34
CA ILE A 112 -1.15 -10.18 5.17
C ILE A 112 -0.35 -11.49 5.14
N ARG A 113 -1.02 -12.65 5.26
CA ARG A 113 -0.38 -13.97 5.20
C ARG A 113 0.36 -14.19 3.87
N HIS A 114 -0.21 -13.74 2.77
CA HIS A 114 0.28 -13.95 1.41
C HIS A 114 1.02 -12.73 0.83
N ILE A 115 1.31 -11.70 1.63
CA ILE A 115 1.84 -10.42 1.15
C ILE A 115 3.14 -10.52 0.33
N GLY A 116 3.96 -11.55 0.59
CA GLY A 116 5.20 -11.78 -0.14
C GLY A 116 5.00 -12.24 -1.60
N GLU A 117 3.80 -12.72 -1.96
CA GLU A 117 3.48 -13.12 -3.34
C GLU A 117 3.41 -11.90 -4.27
N PHE A 118 3.03 -10.73 -3.74
CA PHE A 118 3.00 -9.48 -4.51
C PHE A 118 4.38 -9.00 -4.97
N ALA A 119 5.47 -9.58 -4.46
CA ALA A 119 6.81 -9.31 -4.97
C ALA A 119 6.97 -9.72 -6.45
N SER A 120 6.17 -10.67 -6.96
CA SER A 120 6.22 -11.07 -8.37
C SER A 120 5.61 -10.06 -9.34
N LEU A 121 4.95 -9.00 -8.84
CA LEU A 121 4.51 -7.85 -9.66
C LEU A 121 5.68 -7.04 -10.25
N GLY A 122 6.92 -7.31 -9.82
CA GLY A 122 8.11 -6.63 -10.35
C GLY A 122 8.30 -5.19 -9.88
N VAL A 123 7.43 -4.70 -8.98
CA VAL A 123 7.49 -3.34 -8.40
C VAL A 123 7.52 -3.39 -6.86
N PRO A 124 8.07 -2.36 -6.19
CA PRO A 124 8.05 -2.28 -4.74
C PRO A 124 6.64 -2.34 -4.15
N VAL A 125 6.48 -3.16 -3.10
CA VAL A 125 5.21 -3.32 -2.37
C VAL A 125 5.16 -2.41 -1.15
N VAL A 126 4.05 -1.70 -1.01
CA VAL A 126 3.71 -0.84 0.13
C VAL A 126 2.64 -1.53 0.99
N LEU A 127 2.77 -1.43 2.31
CA LEU A 127 1.78 -1.93 3.25
C LEU A 127 1.41 -0.85 4.27
N GLY A 128 0.17 -0.36 4.19
CA GLY A 128 -0.44 0.45 5.24
C GLY A 128 -1.31 -0.39 6.17
N HIS A 129 -0.79 -0.87 7.29
CA HIS A 129 -1.56 -1.70 8.25
C HIS A 129 -1.78 -1.03 9.62
N SER A 130 -1.07 0.06 9.90
CA SER A 130 -0.98 0.63 11.25
C SER A 130 -2.33 1.04 11.84
N ARG A 131 -2.63 0.53 13.05
CA ARG A 131 -3.84 0.80 13.85
C ARG A 131 -5.19 0.52 13.17
N LYS A 132 -5.19 -0.21 12.05
CA LYS A 132 -6.41 -0.54 11.30
C LYS A 132 -7.38 -1.39 12.11
N ALA A 133 -8.65 -1.35 11.70
CA ALA A 133 -9.75 -2.00 12.41
C ALA A 133 -9.51 -3.50 12.67
N PHE A 134 -8.97 -4.22 11.70
CA PHE A 134 -8.70 -5.66 11.82
C PHE A 134 -7.84 -6.00 13.05
N VAL A 135 -6.85 -5.17 13.39
CA VAL A 135 -6.01 -5.38 14.58
C VAL A 135 -6.85 -5.33 15.85
N GLY A 136 -7.74 -4.34 15.95
CA GLY A 136 -8.64 -4.21 17.09
C GLY A 136 -9.63 -5.36 17.18
N THR A 137 -10.13 -5.85 16.04
CA THR A 137 -11.03 -7.00 16.01
C THR A 137 -10.34 -8.30 16.44
N VAL A 138 -9.11 -8.55 15.99
CA VAL A 138 -8.35 -9.77 16.34
C VAL A 138 -7.93 -9.76 17.81
N LEU A 139 -7.41 -8.64 18.29
CA LEU A 139 -6.86 -8.53 19.64
C LEU A 139 -7.88 -8.08 20.68
N ASN A 140 -9.12 -7.77 20.27
CA ASN A 140 -10.16 -7.19 21.11
C ASN A 140 -9.68 -5.90 21.84
N THR A 141 -9.07 -4.98 21.08
CA THR A 141 -8.48 -3.74 21.62
C THR A 141 -8.98 -2.46 20.95
N PRO A 142 -9.11 -1.36 21.72
CA PRO A 142 -9.41 -0.04 21.18
C PRO A 142 -8.23 0.53 20.37
N VAL A 143 -8.48 1.57 19.56
CA VAL A 143 -7.50 2.09 18.58
C VAL A 143 -6.16 2.51 19.18
N ASN A 144 -6.16 3.04 20.40
CA ASN A 144 -4.98 3.46 21.16
C ASN A 144 -4.12 2.28 21.68
N GLU A 145 -4.66 1.06 21.68
CA GLU A 145 -3.99 -0.16 22.17
C GLU A 145 -3.58 -1.12 21.03
N ARG A 146 -3.79 -0.74 19.76
CA ARG A 146 -3.46 -1.55 18.58
C ARG A 146 -1.97 -1.56 18.21
N GLN A 147 -1.10 -1.02 19.06
CA GLN A 147 0.32 -0.87 18.71
C GLN A 147 1.03 -2.22 18.62
N GLU A 148 0.78 -3.14 19.53
CA GLU A 148 1.42 -4.47 19.53
C GLU A 148 1.04 -5.28 18.29
N GLY A 149 -0.24 -5.25 17.89
CA GLY A 149 -0.66 -5.88 16.64
C GLY A 149 -0.10 -5.18 15.39
N THR A 150 0.09 -3.85 15.43
CA THR A 150 0.80 -3.12 14.36
C THR A 150 2.25 -3.59 14.25
N ASP A 151 2.93 -3.76 15.38
CA ASP A 151 4.33 -4.20 15.42
C ASP A 151 4.47 -5.64 14.91
N ALA A 152 3.55 -6.53 15.30
CA ALA A 152 3.52 -7.92 14.84
C ALA A 152 3.37 -8.01 13.31
N VAL A 153 2.46 -7.22 12.72
CA VAL A 153 2.27 -7.18 11.26
C VAL A 153 3.46 -6.50 10.57
N SER A 154 4.07 -5.47 11.16
CA SER A 154 5.30 -4.86 10.64
C SER A 154 6.45 -5.86 10.59
N ALA A 155 6.62 -6.67 11.63
CA ALA A 155 7.63 -7.72 11.68
C ALA A 155 7.37 -8.77 10.59
N TRP A 156 6.14 -9.27 10.50
CA TRP A 156 5.73 -10.23 9.47
C TRP A 156 5.97 -9.70 8.05
N ALA A 157 5.53 -8.47 7.76
CA ALA A 157 5.72 -7.82 6.47
C ALA A 157 7.21 -7.66 6.11
N THR A 158 8.05 -7.35 7.09
CA THR A 158 9.51 -7.28 6.90
C THR A 158 10.08 -8.66 6.53
N ILE A 159 9.68 -9.72 7.24
CA ILE A 159 10.09 -11.10 6.93
C ILE A 159 9.67 -11.49 5.51
N ARG A 160 8.48 -11.08 5.08
CA ARG A 160 7.91 -11.37 3.76
C ARG A 160 8.39 -10.45 2.63
N GLY A 161 9.33 -9.55 2.88
CA GLY A 161 9.97 -8.73 1.84
C GLY A 161 9.18 -7.50 1.40
N VAL A 162 8.26 -6.98 2.23
CA VAL A 162 7.58 -5.70 1.94
C VAL A 162 8.58 -4.55 1.96
N HIS A 163 8.50 -3.67 0.96
CA HIS A 163 9.50 -2.63 0.72
C HIS A 163 9.21 -1.36 1.54
N VAL A 164 7.94 -0.97 1.66
CA VAL A 164 7.52 0.25 2.35
C VAL A 164 6.44 -0.07 3.39
N LEU A 165 6.66 0.35 4.64
CA LEU A 165 5.66 0.25 5.71
C LEU A 165 5.11 1.64 6.03
N ARG A 166 3.81 1.86 5.80
CA ARG A 166 3.12 3.13 6.10
C ARG A 166 2.51 3.06 7.51
N VAL A 167 3.14 3.75 8.46
CA VAL A 167 2.83 3.62 9.91
C VAL A 167 2.72 4.97 10.62
N HIS A 168 2.02 4.98 11.76
CA HIS A 168 1.92 6.17 12.62
C HIS A 168 3.11 6.31 13.57
N ASP A 169 3.58 5.21 14.18
CA ASP A 169 4.74 5.21 15.08
C ASP A 169 6.01 4.77 14.35
N VAL A 170 6.66 5.73 13.68
CA VAL A 170 7.86 5.50 12.87
C VAL A 170 9.01 4.95 13.70
N ARG A 171 9.26 5.52 14.89
CA ARG A 171 10.40 5.15 15.74
C ARG A 171 10.30 3.68 16.15
N ARG A 172 9.12 3.24 16.56
CA ARG A 172 8.88 1.86 16.99
C ARG A 172 8.97 0.90 15.82
N THR A 173 8.31 1.18 14.70
CA THR A 173 8.37 0.31 13.51
C THR A 173 9.78 0.18 12.96
N VAL A 174 10.59 1.24 12.95
CA VAL A 174 12.00 1.16 12.54
C VAL A 174 12.79 0.21 13.45
N ARG A 175 12.57 0.23 14.77
CA ARG A 175 13.23 -0.69 15.71
C ARG A 175 12.85 -2.15 15.44
N VAL A 176 11.55 -2.41 15.24
CA VAL A 176 11.03 -3.75 14.90
C VAL A 176 11.66 -4.24 13.59
N ARG A 177 11.58 -3.44 12.52
CA ARG A 177 12.15 -3.77 11.21
C ARG A 177 13.65 -4.04 11.30
N ASN A 178 14.41 -3.17 11.97
CA ASN A 178 15.85 -3.32 12.09
C ASN A 178 16.25 -4.60 12.87
N MET A 179 15.47 -4.98 13.88
CA MET A 179 15.70 -6.24 14.60
C MET A 179 15.44 -7.46 13.69
N ILE A 180 14.35 -7.46 12.91
CA ILE A 180 14.08 -8.51 11.93
C ILE A 180 15.19 -8.61 10.89
N LEU A 181 15.63 -7.48 10.32
CA LEU A 181 16.72 -7.45 9.36
C LEU A 181 18.05 -7.94 9.97
N ALA A 182 18.31 -7.65 11.26
CA ALA A 182 19.49 -8.17 11.95
C ALA A 182 19.45 -9.70 12.07
N ILE A 183 18.28 -10.29 12.38
CA ILE A 183 18.08 -11.74 12.39
C ILE A 183 18.26 -12.35 11.00
N GLN A 184 17.72 -11.72 9.95
CA GLN A 184 17.84 -12.23 8.58
C GLN A 184 19.27 -12.16 8.03
N ARG A 185 20.08 -11.20 8.50
CA ARG A 185 21.47 -11.02 8.06
C ARG A 185 22.47 -11.89 8.82
N SER A 186 22.08 -12.54 9.92
CA SER A 186 23.00 -13.31 10.76
C SER A 186 23.33 -14.69 10.19
N ALA A 187 23.58 -14.77 8.89
CA ALA A 187 24.05 -15.96 8.18
C ALA A 187 25.53 -15.81 7.83
#